data_AF-A0A2U9T3A0-F1
#
_entry.id   AF-A0A2U9T3A0-F1
#
_cell.length_a   1.000
_cell.length_b   1.000
_cell.length_c   1.000
_cell.angle_alpha   90.00
_cell.angle_beta   90.00
_cell.angle_gamma   90.00
#
_symmetry.space_group_name_H-M   'P 1'
#
loop_
_entity.id
_entity.type
_entity.pdbx_description
1 polymer ?
#
loop_
_entity_poly.entity_id
_entity_poly.type
_entity_poly.pdbx_seq_one_letter_code
_entity_poly.pdbx_strand_id
1 'polypeptide(L)'
;MRMTEPHSHLEIALASIRVFTDDGRMDLGELERLLELALRDRAVDEDEKRVLANIFARAEKDGVEAEVAARIAEVRRRHALPA
;
A
#
# COMPACT_ATOMS: atom_id res chain seq x y z
N MET A 1 -4.78 25.98 11.47
CA MET A 1 -5.10 25.34 10.17
C MET A 1 -4.37 24.01 10.16
N ARG A 2 -5.05 22.88 10.41
CA ARG A 2 -4.43 21.55 10.28
C ARG A 2 -4.29 21.31 8.79
N MET A 3 -3.09 21.49 8.27
CA MET A 3 -2.73 21.05 6.93
C MET A 3 -2.85 19.53 6.95
N THR A 4 -3.84 18.98 6.26
CA THR A 4 -3.80 17.60 5.78
C THR A 4 -2.47 17.46 5.05
N GLU A 5 -1.55 16.65 5.57
CA GLU A 5 -0.17 16.58 5.11
C GLU A 5 -0.16 16.22 3.61
N PRO A 6 0.24 17.13 2.70
CA PRO A 6 0.11 16.90 1.26
C PRO A 6 1.05 15.82 0.69
N HIS A 7 1.80 15.11 1.52
CA HIS A 7 2.95 14.31 1.11
C HIS A 7 2.80 12.80 1.32
N SER A 8 1.95 12.31 2.24
CA SER A 8 1.93 10.87 2.57
C SER A 8 1.48 9.99 1.39
N HIS A 9 0.43 10.36 0.64
CA HIS A 9 0.03 9.57 -0.54
C HIS A 9 1.09 9.56 -1.66
N LEU A 10 1.85 10.65 -1.84
CA LEU A 10 2.96 10.72 -2.78
C LEU A 10 4.16 9.89 -2.30
N GLU A 11 4.43 9.89 -0.99
CA GLU A 11 5.46 9.05 -0.39
C GLU A 11 5.14 7.56 -0.50
N ILE A 12 3.87 7.18 -0.29
CA ILE A 12 3.39 5.81 -0.50
C ILE A 12 3.55 5.43 -1.99
N ALA A 13 3.16 6.31 -2.91
CA ALA A 13 3.32 6.07 -4.35
C ALA A 13 4.80 5.97 -4.75
N LEU A 14 5.68 6.79 -4.19
CA LEU A 14 7.11 6.73 -4.46
C LEU A 14 7.75 5.47 -3.85
N ALA A 15 7.30 5.08 -2.66
CA ALA A 15 7.76 3.86 -1.99
C ALA A 15 7.30 2.61 -2.74
N SER A 16 6.11 2.62 -3.34
CA SER A 16 5.61 1.50 -4.13
C SER A 16 6.41 1.27 -5.40
N ILE A 17 7.01 2.31 -5.99
CA ILE A 17 7.96 2.12 -7.11
C ILE A 17 9.07 1.16 -6.67
N ARG A 18 9.65 1.37 -5.49
CA ARG A 18 10.74 0.51 -4.97
C ARG A 18 10.30 -0.93 -4.76
N VAL A 19 9.06 -1.15 -4.30
CA VAL A 19 8.47 -2.50 -4.15
C VAL A 19 8.49 -3.26 -5.48
N PHE A 20 8.22 -2.60 -6.60
CA PHE A 20 8.22 -3.27 -7.91
C PHE A 20 9.54 -3.15 -8.69
N THR A 21 10.60 -2.58 -8.09
CA THR A 21 11.87 -2.34 -8.83
C THR A 21 12.84 -3.52 -8.74
N ASP A 22 12.74 -4.39 -7.73
CA ASP A 22 13.73 -5.46 -7.51
C ASP A 22 13.47 -6.67 -8.44
N ASP A 23 12.31 -7.30 -8.33
CA ASP A 23 11.92 -8.46 -9.15
C ASP A 23 10.60 -8.26 -9.92
N GLY A 24 10.01 -7.07 -9.83
CA GLY A 24 8.72 -6.74 -10.43
C GLY A 24 7.52 -7.38 -9.72
N ARG A 25 7.73 -8.05 -8.59
CA ARG A 25 6.69 -8.63 -7.75
C ARG A 25 6.66 -7.90 -6.41
N MET A 26 5.69 -8.27 -5.60
CA MET A 26 5.56 -7.77 -4.24
C MET A 26 5.69 -8.97 -3.32
N ASP A 27 6.74 -8.98 -2.50
CA ASP A 27 6.88 -9.93 -1.40
C ASP A 27 6.25 -9.40 -0.10
N LEU A 28 6.22 -10.26 0.92
CA LEU A 28 5.64 -9.91 2.22
C LEU A 28 6.42 -8.79 2.92
N GLY A 29 7.75 -8.80 2.87
CA GLY A 29 8.59 -7.79 3.51
C GLY A 29 8.48 -6.42 2.84
N GLU A 30 8.36 -6.39 1.53
CA GLU A 30 8.10 -5.17 0.76
C GLU A 30 6.71 -4.60 1.04
N LEU A 31 5.69 -5.47 1.10
CA LEU A 31 4.36 -5.08 1.52
C LEU A 31 4.37 -4.53 2.95
N GLU A 32 5.06 -5.17 3.89
CA GLU A 32 5.15 -4.68 5.27
C GLU A 32 5.83 -3.32 5.35
N ARG A 33 6.94 -3.09 4.62
CA ARG A 33 7.57 -1.76 4.57
C ARG A 33 6.66 -0.69 3.99
N LEU A 34 5.92 -1.02 2.93
CA LEU A 34 4.94 -0.11 2.35
C LEU A 34 3.86 0.25 3.38
N LEU A 35 3.34 -0.75 4.11
CA LEU A 35 2.34 -0.56 5.15
C LEU A 35 2.88 0.22 6.34
N GLU A 36 4.11 -0.01 6.77
CA GLU A 36 4.74 0.78 7.84
C GLU A 36 4.80 2.25 7.49
N LEU A 37 5.10 2.58 6.23
CA LEU A 37 5.09 3.95 5.75
C LEU A 37 3.66 4.50 5.69
N ALA A 38 2.73 3.76 5.08
CA ALA A 38 1.34 4.19 4.88
C ALA A 38 0.52 4.27 6.17
N LEU A 39 0.88 3.49 7.19
CA LEU A 39 0.14 3.41 8.47
C LEU A 39 0.84 4.17 9.60
N ARG A 40 1.98 4.82 9.32
CA ARG A 40 2.76 5.58 10.29
C ARG A 40 1.92 6.60 11.04
N ASP A 41 1.03 7.28 10.32
CA ASP A 41 0.29 8.43 10.81
C ASP A 41 -1.08 8.03 11.42
N ARG A 42 -1.37 6.72 11.48
CA ARG A 42 -2.58 6.07 12.06
C ARG A 42 -3.92 6.54 11.48
N ALA A 43 -3.92 7.44 10.51
CA ALA A 43 -5.07 7.84 9.72
C ALA A 43 -4.72 7.60 8.25
N VAL A 44 -5.55 6.82 7.56
CA VAL A 44 -5.44 6.63 6.10
C VAL A 44 -6.59 7.39 5.47
N ASP A 45 -6.29 8.50 4.81
CA ASP A 45 -7.27 9.33 4.12
C ASP A 45 -7.70 8.74 2.77
N GLU A 46 -8.69 9.35 2.12
CA GLU A 46 -9.23 8.82 0.86
C GLU A 46 -8.18 8.78 -0.27
N ASP A 47 -7.20 9.68 -0.28
CA ASP A 47 -6.14 9.70 -1.28
C ASP A 47 -5.15 8.56 -1.06
N GLU A 48 -4.75 8.32 0.19
CA GLU A 48 -3.90 7.20 0.57
C GLU A 48 -4.58 5.86 0.32
N LYS A 49 -5.88 5.76 0.64
CA LYS A 49 -6.67 4.56 0.35
C LYS A 49 -6.67 4.25 -1.15
N ARG A 50 -6.85 5.26 -1.99
CA ARG A 50 -6.83 5.12 -3.45
C ARG A 50 -5.46 4.67 -3.96
N VAL A 51 -4.39 5.25 -3.42
CA VAL A 51 -3.02 4.85 -3.77
C VAL A 51 -2.73 3.41 -3.36
N LEU A 52 -3.06 3.02 -2.13
CA LEU A 52 -2.91 1.64 -1.64
C LEU A 52 -3.72 0.64 -2.47
N ALA A 53 -4.97 0.97 -2.79
CA ALA A 53 -5.80 0.11 -3.65
C ALA A 53 -5.18 -0.11 -5.04
N ASN A 54 -4.65 0.94 -5.66
CA ASN A 54 -3.96 0.83 -6.95
C ASN A 54 -2.70 -0.03 -6.86
N ILE A 55 -1.93 0.10 -5.79
CA ILE A 55 -0.72 -0.69 -5.54
C ILE A 55 -1.08 -2.17 -5.38
N PHE A 56 -2.12 -2.48 -4.60
CA PHE A 56 -2.58 -3.86 -4.39
C PHE A 56 -3.14 -4.48 -5.67
N ALA A 57 -3.97 -3.75 -6.42
CA ALA A 57 -4.48 -4.22 -7.70
C ALA A 57 -3.34 -4.49 -8.70
N ARG A 58 -2.28 -3.67 -8.68
CA ARG A 58 -1.09 -3.89 -9.51
C ARG A 58 -0.32 -5.15 -9.07
N ALA A 59 -0.08 -5.31 -7.77
CA ALA A 59 0.60 -6.48 -7.23
C ALA A 59 -0.16 -7.77 -7.57
N GLU A 60 -1.47 -7.81 -7.31
CA GLU A 60 -2.33 -8.95 -7.63
C GLU A 60 -2.30 -9.29 -9.13
N LYS A 61 -2.24 -8.29 -10.01
CA LYS A 61 -2.15 -8.49 -11.46
C LYS A 61 -0.81 -9.10 -11.90
N ASP A 62 0.29 -8.67 -11.30
CA ASP A 62 1.64 -9.18 -11.63
C ASP A 62 1.90 -10.57 -10.98
N GLY A 63 1.04 -10.96 -10.03
CA GLY A 63 1.04 -12.26 -9.38
C GLY A 63 1.79 -12.22 -8.05
N VAL A 64 1.03 -12.33 -6.96
CA VAL A 64 1.54 -12.38 -5.58
C VAL A 64 1.39 -13.77 -4.99
N GLU A 65 2.24 -14.09 -4.01
CA GLU A 65 2.09 -15.31 -3.22
C GLU A 65 0.85 -15.27 -2.33
N ALA A 66 0.37 -16.45 -1.93
CA ALA A 66 -0.85 -16.59 -1.12
C ALA A 66 -0.76 -15.83 0.21
N GLU A 67 0.44 -15.75 0.80
CA GLU A 67 0.68 -15.00 2.05
C GLU A 67 0.53 -13.49 1.86
N VAL A 68 1.08 -12.95 0.77
CA VAL A 68 0.96 -11.53 0.40
C VAL A 68 -0.51 -11.20 0.09
N ALA A 69 -1.21 -12.05 -0.65
CA ALA A 69 -2.64 -11.88 -0.93
C ALA A 69 -3.48 -11.87 0.35
N ALA A 70 -3.19 -12.79 1.30
CA ALA A 70 -3.86 -12.83 2.59
C ALA A 70 -3.60 -11.55 3.41
N ARG A 71 -2.37 -11.03 3.35
CA ARG A 71 -1.98 -9.80 4.04
C ARG A 71 -2.68 -8.58 3.43
N ILE A 72 -2.74 -8.48 2.11
CA ILE A 72 -3.50 -7.44 1.39
C ILE A 72 -4.98 -7.48 1.82
N ALA A 73 -5.61 -8.66 1.83
CA ALA A 73 -7.01 -8.81 2.24
C ALA A 73 -7.25 -8.36 3.69
N GLU A 74 -6.32 -8.66 4.59
CA GLU A 74 -6.38 -8.21 5.99
C GLU A 74 -6.30 -6.68 6.11
N VAL A 75 -5.38 -6.04 5.38
CA VAL A 75 -5.25 -4.58 5.36
C VAL A 75 -6.50 -3.93 4.78
N ARG A 76 -7.04 -4.47 3.67
CA ARG A 76 -8.28 -3.97 3.05
C ARG A 76 -9.43 -3.98 4.05
N ARG A 77 -9.59 -5.05 4.82
CA ARG A 77 -10.61 -5.13 5.90
C ARG A 77 -10.36 -4.14 7.02
N ARG A 78 -9.12 -4.03 7.51
CA ARG A 78 -8.78 -3.16 8.64
C ARG A 78 -8.96 -1.67 8.33
N HIS A 79 -8.69 -1.26 7.09
CA HIS A 79 -8.69 0.15 6.68
C HIS A 79 -9.86 0.52 5.75
N ALA A 80 -10.79 -0.41 5.51
CA ALA A 80 -11.91 -0.26 4.58
C ALA A 80 -11.46 0.24 3.20
N LEU A 81 -10.40 -0.38 2.67
CA LEU A 81 -9.88 -0.05 1.34
C LEU A 81 -10.78 -0.64 0.25
N PRO A 82 -10.99 0.07 -0.87
CA PRO A 82 -11.74 -0.46 -2.01
C PRO A 82 -10.99 -1.64 -2.63
N ALA A 83 -11.75 -2.57 -3.24
CA ALA A 83 -11.26 -3.75 -3.95
C ALA A 83 -10.66 -3.37 -5.31
#